data_AF-A0A250LI35-F1
#
_entry.id   AF-A0A250LI35-F1
#
_cell.length_a   1.000
_cell.length_b   1.000
_cell.length_c   1.000
_cell.angle_alpha   90.00
_cell.angle_beta   90.00
_cell.angle_gamma   90.00
#
_symmetry.space_group_name_H-M   'P 1'
#
loop_
_entity.id
_entity.type
_entity.pdbx_description
1 polymer ?
#
loop_
_entity_poly.entity_id
_entity_poly.type
_entity_poly.pdbx_seq_one_letter_code
_entity_poly.pdbx_strand_id
1 'polypeptide(L)'
;MRCEASTNMRMMSDPVAHRGLVELHKPTKLRPLGRPPIVVRQYRCRLCTTNWLVESDPLRTGATEWLCLNESSNILAPSSTRQPDDVATGHVGEAGVGNPTSPPNPAHCDGGSAIFLRATAGKA
;
A
#
# COMPACT_ATOMS: atom_id res chain seq x y z
N MET A 1 -10.94 -13.06 -3.17
CA MET A 1 -11.50 -13.04 -4.54
C MET A 1 -11.93 -11.61 -4.90
N ARG A 2 -11.68 -11.14 -6.13
CA ARG A 2 -12.19 -9.85 -6.62
C ARG A 2 -13.65 -10.02 -7.07
N CYS A 3 -14.52 -9.11 -6.66
CA CYS A 3 -15.92 -9.10 -7.07
C CYS A 3 -16.13 -8.37 -8.40
N GLU A 4 -17.27 -8.60 -9.05
CA GLU A 4 -17.67 -7.94 -10.29
C GLU A 4 -17.57 -6.41 -10.21
N ALA A 5 -18.05 -5.80 -9.12
CA ALA A 5 -17.99 -4.34 -8.96
C ALA A 5 -16.55 -3.80 -9.08
N SER A 6 -15.59 -4.43 -8.39
CA SER A 6 -14.19 -4.01 -8.46
C SER A 6 -13.51 -4.41 -9.77
N THR A 7 -14.00 -5.45 -10.46
CA THR A 7 -13.54 -5.81 -11.81
C THR A 7 -13.99 -4.76 -12.82
N ASN A 8 -15.27 -4.36 -12.79
CA ASN A 8 -15.83 -3.32 -13.67
C ASN A 8 -15.10 -1.98 -13.46
N MET A 9 -14.87 -1.57 -12.21
CA MET A 9 -14.11 -0.35 -11.91
C MET A 9 -12.68 -0.35 -12.45
N ARG A 10 -12.05 -1.53 -12.62
CA ARG A 10 -10.70 -1.63 -13.22
C ARG A 10 -10.73 -1.62 -14.75
N MET A 11 -11.78 -2.19 -15.34
CA MET A 11 -11.89 -2.38 -16.79
C MET A 11 -12.52 -1.18 -17.49
N MET A 12 -13.41 -0.47 -16.80
CA MET A 12 -14.15 0.65 -17.35
C MET A 12 -13.55 1.97 -16.86
N SER A 13 -13.28 2.89 -17.78
CA SER A 13 -12.93 4.29 -17.48
C SER A 13 -14.19 5.12 -17.19
N ASP A 14 -15.16 4.56 -16.46
CA ASP A 14 -16.42 5.24 -16.15
C ASP A 14 -16.16 6.38 -15.14
N PRO A 15 -16.58 7.63 -15.41
CA PRO A 15 -16.48 8.71 -14.44
C PRO A 15 -17.36 8.49 -13.19
N VAL A 16 -18.32 7.56 -13.24
CA VAL A 16 -19.28 7.29 -12.17
C VAL A 16 -18.89 6.06 -11.35
N ALA A 17 -19.06 6.17 -10.03
CA ALA A 17 -18.83 5.07 -9.11
C ALA A 17 -19.85 3.94 -9.36
N HIS A 18 -19.37 2.70 -9.50
CA HIS A 18 -20.26 1.53 -9.55
C HIS A 18 -21.11 1.43 -8.27
N ARG A 19 -22.39 1.01 -8.40
CA ARG A 19 -23.38 0.90 -7.30
C ARG A 19 -22.93 0.11 -6.05
N GLY A 20 -21.91 -0.73 -6.20
CA GLY A 20 -21.31 -1.54 -5.12
C GLY A 20 -20.25 -0.81 -4.28
N LEU A 21 -19.84 0.40 -4.68
CA LEU A 21 -18.88 1.24 -3.98
C LEU A 21 -19.61 2.24 -3.08
N VAL A 22 -19.08 2.45 -1.88
CA VAL A 22 -19.66 3.33 -0.85
C VAL A 22 -18.65 4.36 -0.45
N GLU A 23 -19.04 5.62 -0.48
CA GLU A 23 -18.20 6.72 -0.03
C GLU A 23 -17.99 6.60 1.49
N LEU A 24 -16.73 6.59 1.94
CA LEU A 24 -16.37 6.39 3.34
C LEU A 24 -16.35 7.71 4.14
N HIS A 25 -15.91 8.78 3.50
CA HIS A 25 -15.62 10.07 4.14
C HIS A 25 -16.18 11.21 3.32
N LYS A 26 -16.28 12.40 3.92
CA LYS A 26 -16.61 13.61 3.18
C LYS A 26 -15.54 13.86 2.09
N PRO A 27 -15.95 14.27 0.87
CA PRO A 27 -15.02 14.65 -0.18
C PRO A 27 -14.03 15.70 0.33
N THR A 28 -12.75 15.51 0.02
CA THR A 28 -11.69 16.44 0.40
C THR A 28 -11.29 17.28 -0.80
N LYS A 29 -11.40 18.60 -0.67
CA LYS A 29 -10.92 19.54 -1.69
C LYS A 29 -9.46 19.89 -1.42
N LEU A 30 -8.57 19.45 -2.30
CA LEU A 30 -7.14 19.76 -2.22
C LEU A 30 -6.82 20.92 -3.16
N ARG A 31 -5.87 21.77 -2.76
CA ARG A 31 -5.31 22.84 -3.60
C ARG A 31 -3.81 22.60 -3.75
N PRO A 32 -3.38 21.76 -4.69
CA PRO A 32 -1.96 21.55 -4.94
C PRO A 32 -1.33 22.88 -5.38
N LEU A 33 -0.09 23.13 -4.96
CA LEU A 33 0.60 24.37 -5.28
C LEU A 33 0.75 24.51 -6.81
N GLY A 34 0.38 25.67 -7.34
CA GLY A 34 0.48 25.96 -8.77
C GLY A 34 -0.46 25.14 -9.67
N ARG A 35 -1.44 24.41 -9.11
CA ARG A 35 -2.43 23.65 -9.89
C ARG A 35 -3.87 23.98 -9.50
N PRO A 36 -4.84 23.73 -10.39
CA PRO A 36 -6.25 23.79 -10.03
C PRO A 36 -6.59 22.93 -8.81
N PRO A 37 -7.58 23.34 -8.00
CA PRO A 37 -8.08 22.50 -6.93
C PRO A 37 -8.63 21.18 -7.48
N ILE A 38 -8.38 20.08 -6.78
CA ILE A 38 -8.98 18.77 -7.08
C ILE A 38 -9.89 18.34 -5.93
N VAL A 39 -10.85 17.47 -6.22
CA VAL A 39 -11.69 16.83 -5.22
C VAL A 39 -11.37 15.35 -5.18
N VAL A 40 -10.99 14.88 -3.99
CA VAL A 40 -10.65 13.49 -3.71
C VAL A 40 -11.76 12.86 -2.89
N ARG A 41 -12.22 11.67 -3.30
CA ARG A 41 -13.21 10.87 -2.56
C ARG A 41 -12.69 9.45 -2.37
N GLN A 42 -13.03 8.87 -1.22
CA GLN A 42 -12.65 7.52 -0.86
C GLN A 42 -13.88 6.62 -0.86
N TYR A 43 -13.76 5.47 -1.51
CA TYR A 43 -14.80 4.46 -1.60
C TYR A 43 -14.32 3.12 -1.06
N ARG A 44 -15.26 2.33 -0.53
CA ARG A 44 -15.06 0.92 -0.24
C ARG A 44 -16.12 0.08 -0.94
N CYS A 45 -15.68 -0.99 -1.59
CA CYS A 45 -16.61 -1.97 -2.13
C CYS A 45 -17.30 -2.73 -0.99
N ARG A 46 -18.63 -2.77 -0.96
CA ARG A 46 -19.38 -3.54 0.05
C ARG A 46 -19.16 -5.05 -0.05
N LEU A 47 -18.83 -5.54 -1.25
CA LEU A 47 -18.77 -6.98 -1.54
C LEU A 47 -17.40 -7.58 -1.23
N CYS A 48 -16.33 -6.96 -1.71
CA CYS A 48 -14.97 -7.49 -1.54
C CYS A 48 -14.09 -6.63 -0.63
N THR A 49 -14.66 -5.60 0.00
CA THR A 49 -13.99 -4.69 0.94
C THR A 49 -12.81 -3.87 0.39
N THR A 50 -12.51 -4.00 -0.90
CA THR A 50 -11.47 -3.25 -1.60
C THR A 50 -11.72 -1.75 -1.50
N ASN A 51 -10.68 -1.01 -1.15
CA ASN A 51 -10.66 0.44 -1.09
C ASN A 51 -10.28 1.03 -2.45
N TRP A 52 -10.91 2.16 -2.75
CA TRP A 52 -10.82 2.89 -3.99
C TRP A 52 -10.70 4.38 -3.68
N LEU A 53 -9.90 5.08 -4.47
CA LEU A 53 -9.79 6.53 -4.45
C LEU A 53 -10.23 7.05 -5.81
N VAL A 54 -10.94 8.17 -5.82
CA VAL A 54 -11.19 8.91 -7.05
C VAL A 54 -10.74 10.34 -6.88
N GLU A 55 -10.05 10.83 -7.90
CA GLU A 55 -9.66 12.22 -8.05
C GLU A 55 -10.47 12.83 -9.17
N SER A 56 -10.98 14.03 -8.97
CA SER A 56 -11.76 14.75 -9.97
C SER A 56 -11.38 16.22 -10.00
N ASP A 57 -11.25 16.78 -11.20
CA ASP A 57 -11.04 18.21 -11.40
C ASP A 57 -12.41 18.90 -11.60
N PRO A 58 -12.87 19.74 -10.66
CA PRO A 58 -14.15 20.43 -10.79
C PRO A 58 -14.20 21.45 -11.94
N LEU A 59 -13.05 21.83 -12.51
CA LEU A 59 -12.95 22.74 -13.65
C LEU A 59 -12.89 22.01 -14.99
N ARG A 60 -12.68 20.69 -15.00
CA ARG A 60 -12.54 19.88 -16.22
C ARG A 60 -13.53 18.72 -16.20
N THR A 61 -14.64 18.89 -16.92
CA THR A 61 -15.64 17.83 -17.11
C THR A 61 -14.97 16.59 -17.69
N GLY A 62 -15.12 15.45 -17.02
CA GLY A 62 -14.57 14.16 -17.45
C GLY A 62 -13.12 13.87 -17.02
N ALA A 63 -12.45 14.79 -16.33
CA ALA A 63 -11.14 14.53 -15.72
C ALA A 63 -11.32 13.82 -14.36
N THR A 64 -11.69 12.54 -14.42
CA THR A 64 -11.85 11.67 -13.26
C THR A 64 -10.86 10.52 -13.33
N GLU A 65 -10.06 10.33 -12.29
CA GLU A 65 -9.09 9.25 -12.19
C GLU A 65 -9.41 8.34 -11.01
N TRP A 66 -9.50 7.03 -11.27
CA TRP A 66 -9.76 6.01 -10.26
C TRP A 66 -8.50 5.25 -9.91
N LEU A 67 -8.21 5.14 -8.62
CA LEU A 67 -7.06 4.40 -8.09
C LEU A 67 -7.57 3.30 -7.16
N CYS A 68 -7.10 2.06 -7.37
CA CYS A 68 -7.43 0.96 -6.49
C CYS A 68 -6.37 0.80 -5.39
N LEU A 69 -6.79 0.87 -4.13
CA LEU A 69 -5.91 0.79 -2.96
C LEU A 69 -5.84 -0.62 -2.35
N ASN A 70 -6.58 -1.58 -2.90
CA ASN A 70 -6.74 -2.94 -2.35
C ASN A 70 -7.20 -2.88 -0.89
N GLU A 71 -6.43 -3.41 0.05
CA GLU A 71 -6.75 -3.40 1.49
C GLU A 71 -6.30 -2.10 2.19
N SER A 72 -5.54 -1.24 1.49
CA SER A 72 -4.92 -0.04 2.07
C SER A 72 -5.94 1.08 2.20
N SER A 73 -5.85 1.85 3.28
CA SER A 73 -6.78 2.97 3.54
C SER A 73 -6.39 4.27 2.81
N ASN A 74 -5.10 4.44 2.50
CA ASN A 74 -4.58 5.58 1.74
C ASN A 74 -3.29 5.18 0.98
N ILE A 75 -2.79 6.10 0.15
CA ILE A 75 -1.60 5.89 -0.68
C ILE A 75 -0.28 5.88 0.11
N LEU A 76 -0.26 6.46 1.32
CA LEU A 76 0.93 6.60 2.17
C LEU A 76 1.09 5.46 3.18
N ALA A 77 0.05 4.64 3.35
CA ALA A 77 -0.02 3.52 4.27
C ALA A 77 -0.43 2.24 3.50
N PRO A 78 0.46 1.71 2.64
CA PRO A 78 0.19 0.48 1.92
C PRO A 78 0.02 -0.68 2.90
N SER A 79 -0.90 -1.58 2.58
CA SER A 79 -1.05 -2.84 3.32
C SER A 79 0.23 -3.63 3.18
N SER A 80 0.78 -4.14 4.30
CA SER A 80 1.89 -5.08 4.24
C SER A 80 1.47 -6.24 3.34
N THR A 81 2.15 -6.40 2.19
CA THR A 81 1.91 -7.52 1.30
C THR A 81 2.08 -8.80 2.09
N ARG A 82 1.04 -9.65 2.12
CA ARG A 82 1.25 -11.06 2.45
C ARG A 82 2.29 -11.56 1.46
N GLN A 83 3.53 -11.77 1.93
CA GLN A 83 4.49 -12.58 1.20
C GLN A 83 3.76 -13.87 0.83
N PRO A 84 3.69 -14.27 -0.44
CA PRO A 84 3.27 -15.63 -0.73
C PRO A 84 4.21 -16.52 0.09
N ASP A 85 3.65 -17.38 0.95
CA ASP A 85 4.42 -18.43 1.61
C ASP A 85 5.15 -19.16 0.48
N ASP A 86 6.46 -18.93 0.39
CA ASP A 86 7.35 -19.68 -0.47
C ASP A 86 7.33 -21.09 0.13
N VAL A 87 6.38 -21.91 -0.34
CA VAL A 87 6.29 -23.32 -0.02
C VAL A 87 7.59 -23.90 -0.58
N ALA A 88 8.57 -24.00 0.33
CA ALA A 88 9.74 -24.84 0.18
C ALA A 88 9.23 -26.25 -0.09
N THR A 89 9.02 -26.55 -1.37
CA THR A 89 8.69 -27.88 -1.84
C THR A 89 9.97 -28.68 -1.68
N GLY A 90 10.07 -29.38 -0.56
CA GLY A 90 11.15 -30.33 -0.31
C GLY A 90 11.20 -31.33 -1.46
N HIS A 91 12.31 -31.35 -2.19
CA HIS A 91 12.65 -32.44 -3.08
C HIS A 91 13.76 -33.26 -2.42
N VAL A 92 13.38 -34.44 -1.91
CA VAL A 92 14.30 -35.52 -1.55
C VAL A 92 14.81 -36.15 -2.84
N GLY A 93 16.14 -36.31 -2.97
CA GLY A 93 16.75 -37.11 -4.03
C GLY A 93 18.23 -36.82 -4.22
N GLU A 94 19.08 -37.79 -3.87
CA GLU A 94 20.54 -37.80 -3.83
C GLU A 94 21.29 -37.64 -5.17
N ALA A 95 22.60 -37.34 -5.00
CA ALA A 95 23.78 -37.82 -5.74
C ALA A 95 24.36 -36.94 -6.86
N GLY A 96 25.59 -36.42 -6.62
CA GLY A 96 26.52 -36.04 -7.70
C GLY A 96 27.48 -34.89 -7.39
N VAL A 97 28.60 -35.22 -6.76
CA VAL A 97 29.92 -34.54 -6.68
C VAL A 97 30.14 -33.28 -7.54
N GLY A 98 30.51 -32.17 -6.88
CA GLY A 98 31.17 -30.99 -7.48
C GLY A 98 31.21 -29.78 -6.55
N ASN A 99 32.29 -29.61 -5.77
CA ASN A 99 32.61 -28.36 -5.06
C ASN A 99 33.07 -27.28 -6.10
N PRO A 100 33.08 -25.95 -5.84
CA PRO A 100 33.36 -25.35 -4.53
C PRO A 100 32.56 -24.10 -4.12
N THR A 101 32.65 -23.81 -2.82
CA THR A 101 32.52 -22.51 -2.13
C THR A 101 31.28 -22.36 -1.25
N SER A 102 31.47 -22.67 0.02
CA SER A 102 30.86 -21.97 1.15
C SER A 102 31.86 -22.08 2.32
N PRO A 103 31.85 -21.22 3.35
CA PRO A 103 30.70 -20.49 3.91
C PRO A 103 31.14 -19.10 4.46
N PRO A 104 30.61 -18.54 5.56
CA PRO A 104 29.23 -18.38 6.05
C PRO A 104 28.87 -16.87 6.21
N ASN A 105 27.59 -16.53 6.32
CA ASN A 105 27.20 -15.32 7.05
C ASN A 105 26.50 -15.76 8.34
N PRO A 106 27.08 -15.42 9.50
CA PRO A 106 26.23 -14.86 10.55
C PRO A 106 27.04 -13.84 11.37
N ALA A 107 26.93 -12.55 11.05
CA ALA A 107 27.30 -11.51 12.01
C ALA A 107 26.22 -11.42 13.09
N HIS A 108 26.38 -12.27 14.10
CA HIS A 108 25.85 -12.14 15.44
C HIS A 108 26.50 -10.90 16.10
N CYS A 109 25.72 -9.88 16.45
CA CYS A 109 26.17 -8.80 17.32
C CYS A 109 25.29 -8.81 18.57
N ASP A 110 25.80 -9.45 19.61
CA ASP A 110 25.27 -9.46 20.96
C ASP A 110 26.23 -8.69 21.87
N GLY A 111 25.65 -7.97 22.84
CA GLY A 111 26.26 -7.60 24.11
C GLY A 111 27.32 -6.49 24.14
N GLY A 112 27.00 -5.38 24.84
CA GLY A 112 28.04 -4.44 25.29
C GLY A 112 27.56 -3.15 25.94
N SER A 113 27.10 -3.24 27.19
CA SER A 113 26.59 -2.17 28.06
C SER A 113 27.64 -1.11 28.47
N ALA A 114 27.24 0.17 28.61
CA ALA A 114 27.60 1.07 29.73
C ALA A 114 27.00 2.51 29.60
N ILE A 115 25.86 2.72 30.25
CA ILE A 115 25.56 3.71 31.32
C ILE A 115 26.08 5.17 31.25
N PHE A 116 25.08 6.09 31.19
CA PHE A 116 24.90 7.42 31.84
C PHE A 116 25.96 8.54 31.79
N LEU A 117 25.53 9.75 31.36
CA LEU A 117 25.28 10.89 32.27
C LEU A 117 24.54 12.06 31.57
N ARG A 118 23.60 12.62 32.33
CA ARG A 118 22.72 13.75 32.04
C ARG A 118 23.47 15.05 32.34
N ALA A 119 23.38 16.07 31.49
CA ALA A 119 23.69 17.45 31.88
C ALA A 119 22.60 18.40 31.37
N THR A 120 22.06 19.15 32.32
CA THR A 120 20.99 20.15 32.21
C THR A 120 21.52 21.57 31.98
N ALA A 121 20.59 22.44 31.59
CA ALA A 121 20.62 23.92 31.67
C ALA A 121 21.40 24.65 30.55
N GLY A 122 20.94 25.80 30.06
CA GLY A 122 19.89 26.68 30.54
C GLY A 122 19.58 27.80 29.55
N LYS A 123 18.44 28.41 29.78
CA LYS A 123 17.86 29.57 29.10
C LYS A 123 18.58 30.85 29.56
N ALA A 124 18.85 31.76 28.63
CA ALA A 124 18.83 33.20 28.84
C ALA A 124 18.39 33.86 27.54
#